data_AF-A0A495S6M6-F1
#
_entry.id   AF-A0A495S6M6-F1
#
_cell.length_a   1.000
_cell.length_b   1.000
_cell.length_c   1.000
_cell.angle_alpha   90.00
_cell.angle_beta   90.00
_cell.angle_gamma   90.00
#
_symmetry.space_group_name_H-M   'P 1'
#
loop_
_entity.id
_entity.type
_entity.pdbx_description
1 polymer ?
#
loop_
_entity_poly.entity_id
_entity_poly.type
_entity_poly.pdbx_seq_one_letter_code
_entity_poly.pdbx_strand_id
1 'polypeptide(L)'
;MNYVISDLCFFKDEMMETTNILYIGRHPEILETVIRLINANENWNGVGVMNDEEAKEIFLKKDFSIVLLGSGIQEESEAELCAFFKNKNPNIRIVQHYGGGSGLLKSEILLALGNTK
;
A
#
# COMPACT_ATOMS: atom_id res chain seq x y z
N MET A 1 45.90 14.57 -28.91
CA MET A 1 46.01 14.38 -27.46
C MET A 1 44.85 13.50 -27.04
N ASN A 2 45.16 12.26 -26.67
CA ASN A 2 44.21 11.23 -26.26
C ASN A 2 43.57 11.60 -24.92
N TYR A 3 42.28 11.32 -24.76
CA TYR A 3 41.78 10.47 -23.67
C TYR A 3 40.44 9.85 -24.12
N VAL A 4 40.43 8.52 -24.23
CA VAL A 4 39.25 7.65 -24.31
C VAL A 4 39.40 6.68 -23.15
N ILE A 5 38.45 6.66 -22.21
CA ILE A 5 38.07 5.57 -21.27
C ILE A 5 36.72 6.06 -20.70
N SER A 6 35.58 5.68 -21.27
CA SER A 6 34.72 4.54 -20.86
C SER A 6 34.24 4.62 -19.40
N ASP A 7 32.95 4.38 -19.22
CA ASP A 7 32.29 4.09 -17.94
C ASP A 7 32.02 5.26 -16.98
N LEU A 8 31.35 6.33 -17.45
CA LEU A 8 30.35 6.93 -16.57
C LEU A 8 29.08 6.08 -16.65
N CYS A 9 29.20 4.93 -15.99
CA CYS A 9 28.15 4.00 -15.60
C CYS A 9 26.82 4.72 -15.42
N PHE A 10 25.86 4.38 -16.27
CA PHE A 10 24.64 3.66 -15.88
C PHE A 10 24.31 3.67 -14.38
N PHE A 11 24.19 4.83 -13.75
CA PHE A 11 23.33 5.00 -12.59
C PHE A 11 21.95 5.42 -13.12
N LYS A 12 21.27 4.48 -13.77
CA LYS A 12 19.89 4.25 -13.35
C LYS A 12 20.03 3.71 -11.93
N ASP A 13 20.18 4.61 -10.96
CA ASP A 13 19.44 4.38 -9.73
C ASP A 13 18.00 4.24 -10.23
N GLU A 14 17.54 3.01 -10.38
CA GLU A 14 16.12 2.73 -10.37
C GLU A 14 15.66 3.41 -9.07
N MET A 15 15.09 4.61 -9.19
CA MET A 15 14.14 5.09 -8.20
C MET A 15 13.05 4.01 -8.18
N MET A 16 13.25 2.98 -7.37
CA MET A 16 12.20 2.05 -7.02
C MET A 16 11.21 2.91 -6.24
N GLU A 17 10.20 3.40 -6.96
CA GLU A 17 9.14 4.17 -6.34
C GLU A 17 8.50 3.31 -5.25
N THR A 18 8.70 3.73 -4.00
CA THR A 18 8.16 3.05 -2.84
C THR A 18 6.64 3.06 -2.93
N THR A 19 6.04 1.87 -2.96
CA THR A 19 4.59 1.74 -2.97
C THR A 19 4.05 2.01 -1.57
N ASN A 20 3.38 3.14 -1.39
CA ASN A 20 2.67 3.45 -0.16
C ASN A 20 1.35 2.68 -0.10
N ILE A 21 1.14 1.96 1.00
CA ILE A 21 -0.03 1.12 1.25
C ILE A 21 -0.68 1.56 2.55
N LEU A 22 -1.95 1.97 2.49
CA LEU A 22 -2.75 2.25 3.67
C LEU A 22 -3.49 0.97 4.07
N TYR A 23 -3.33 0.52 5.30
CA TYR A 23 -4.15 -0.55 5.89
C TYR A 23 -5.06 0.04 6.96
N ILE A 24 -6.35 -0.24 6.86
CA ILE A 24 -7.33 0.08 7.90
C ILE A 24 -7.95 -1.21 8.42
N GLY A 25 -8.00 -1.39 9.74
CA GLY A 25 -8.64 -2.56 10.36
C GLY A 25 -8.98 -2.29 11.83
N ARG A 26 -9.86 -3.09 12.44
CA ARG A 26 -10.32 -2.83 13.83
C ARG A 26 -9.59 -3.64 14.90
N HIS A 27 -8.73 -4.56 14.51
CA HIS A 27 -8.04 -5.45 15.43
C HIS A 27 -6.55 -5.08 15.51
N PRO A 28 -6.05 -4.63 16.67
CA PRO A 28 -4.68 -4.09 16.80
C PRO A 28 -3.62 -5.15 16.51
N GLU A 29 -3.85 -6.40 16.95
CA GLU A 29 -2.92 -7.53 16.72
C GLU A 29 -2.78 -7.87 15.22
N ILE A 30 -3.88 -7.75 14.47
CA ILE A 30 -3.88 -7.96 13.02
C ILE A 30 -3.19 -6.79 12.33
N LEU A 31 -3.49 -5.56 12.76
CA LEU A 31 -2.87 -4.35 12.23
C LEU A 31 -1.35 -4.38 12.36
N GLU A 32 -0.82 -4.66 13.55
CA GLU A 32 0.63 -4.79 13.76
C GLU A 32 1.25 -5.86 12.85
N THR A 33 0.58 -7.01 12.74
CA THR A 33 1.03 -8.11 11.89
C THR A 33 1.06 -7.70 10.41
N VAL A 34 0.01 -7.08 9.91
CA VAL A 34 -0.11 -6.66 8.51
C VAL A 34 0.94 -5.60 8.18
N ILE A 35 1.10 -4.59 9.03
CA ILE A 35 2.11 -3.53 8.82
C ILE A 35 3.53 -4.10 8.82
N ARG A 36 3.84 -5.01 9.75
CA ARG A 36 5.14 -5.72 9.75
C ARG A 36 5.37 -6.51 8.46
N LEU A 37 4.34 -7.17 7.93
CA LEU A 37 4.44 -7.95 6.70
C LEU A 37 4.60 -7.06 5.46
N ILE A 38 3.91 -5.93 5.40
CA ILE A 38 4.07 -4.95 4.31
C ILE A 38 5.49 -4.39 4.33
N ASN A 39 5.95 -3.93 5.49
CA ASN A 39 7.26 -3.30 5.67
C ASN A 39 8.45 -4.28 5.62
N ALA A 40 8.19 -5.59 5.54
CA ALA A 40 9.22 -6.58 5.25
C ALA A 40 9.67 -6.56 3.77
N ASN A 41 8.94 -5.85 2.90
CA ASN A 41 9.32 -5.60 1.51
C ASN A 41 9.97 -4.21 1.42
N GLU A 42 11.22 -4.14 0.94
CA GLU A 42 12.00 -2.91 0.81
C GLU A 42 11.33 -1.85 -0.09
N ASN A 43 10.47 -2.28 -1.00
CA ASN A 43 9.78 -1.39 -1.95
C ASN A 43 8.40 -0.96 -1.48
N TRP A 44 7.95 -1.42 -0.31
CA TRP A 44 6.63 -1.11 0.23
C TRP A 44 6.75 -0.32 1.53
N ASN A 45 5.82 0.61 1.70
CA ASN A 45 5.68 1.39 2.92
C ASN A 45 4.23 1.31 3.41
N GLY A 46 4.01 0.54 4.46
CA GLY A 46 2.73 0.31 5.09
C GLY A 46 2.43 1.33 6.19
N VAL A 47 1.25 1.94 6.12
CA VAL A 47 0.70 2.80 7.17
C VAL A 47 -0.59 2.16 7.69
N GLY A 48 -0.68 1.95 9.01
CA GLY A 48 -1.82 1.29 9.65
C GLY A 48 -2.65 2.29 10.46
N VAL A 49 -3.97 2.21 10.33
CA VAL A 49 -4.93 3.02 11.09
C VAL A 49 -6.09 2.16 11.58
N MET A 50 -6.78 2.59 12.64
CA MET A 50 -7.85 1.79 13.26
C MET A 50 -9.26 2.37 13.15
N ASN A 51 -9.40 3.62 12.70
CA ASN A 51 -10.68 4.31 12.55
C ASN A 51 -10.76 5.05 11.21
N ASP A 52 -11.96 5.49 10.84
CA ASP A 52 -12.24 6.03 9.51
C ASP A 52 -11.72 7.45 9.36
N GLU A 53 -11.83 8.25 10.42
CA GLU A 53 -11.39 9.64 10.45
C GLU A 53 -9.88 9.72 10.22
N GLU A 54 -9.11 8.90 10.92
CA GLU A 54 -7.66 8.80 10.79
C GLU A 54 -7.27 8.27 9.40
N ALA A 55 -7.99 7.29 8.87
CA ALA A 55 -7.77 6.79 7.51
C ALA A 55 -7.96 7.90 6.46
N LYS A 56 -9.05 8.65 6.57
CA LYS A 56 -9.36 9.79 5.70
C LYS A 56 -8.31 10.88 5.85
N GLU A 57 -7.90 11.21 7.08
CA GLU A 57 -6.90 12.25 7.35
C GLU A 57 -5.52 11.89 6.78
N ILE A 58 -5.04 10.67 7.03
CA ILE A 58 -3.75 10.21 6.52
C ILE A 58 -3.75 10.13 5.00
N PHE A 59 -4.84 9.64 4.40
CA PHE A 59 -4.98 9.57 2.94
C PHE A 59 -4.90 10.93 2.26
N LEU A 60 -5.28 12.01 2.94
CA LEU A 60 -5.16 13.38 2.41
C LEU A 60 -3.74 13.95 2.55
N LYS A 61 -2.91 13.40 3.45
CA LYS A 61 -1.55 13.90 3.74
C LYS A 61 -0.45 13.21 2.94
N LYS A 62 -0.74 12.03 2.38
CA LYS A 62 0.23 11.18 1.68
C LYS A 62 -0.41 10.53 0.48
N ASP A 63 0.37 10.34 -0.58
CA ASP A 63 -0.08 9.59 -1.75
C ASP A 63 -0.01 8.09 -1.48
N PHE A 64 -1.12 7.41 -1.71
CA PHE A 64 -1.24 5.96 -1.58
C PHE A 64 -1.53 5.33 -2.94
N SER A 65 -0.91 4.18 -3.18
CA SER A 65 -1.15 3.37 -4.37
C SER A 65 -2.27 2.35 -4.12
N ILE A 66 -2.38 1.87 -2.88
CA ILE A 66 -3.34 0.86 -2.45
C ILE A 66 -3.91 1.23 -1.08
N VAL A 67 -5.22 0.98 -0.91
CA VAL A 67 -5.89 0.87 0.39
C VAL A 67 -6.30 -0.58 0.62
N LEU A 68 -5.89 -1.15 1.74
CA LEU A 68 -6.26 -2.47 2.22
C LEU A 68 -7.31 -2.34 3.34
N LEU A 69 -8.52 -2.84 3.08
CA LEU A 69 -9.61 -2.88 4.04
C LEU A 69 -9.56 -4.18 4.82
N GLY A 70 -9.25 -4.10 6.10
CA GLY A 70 -9.10 -5.20 7.03
C GLY A 70 -10.41 -5.64 7.69
N SER A 71 -10.32 -6.65 8.54
CA SER A 71 -11.47 -7.17 9.28
C SER A 71 -12.00 -6.20 10.35
N GLY A 72 -13.29 -6.33 10.64
CA GLY A 72 -14.00 -5.58 11.68
C GLY A 72 -14.60 -4.24 11.21
N ILE A 73 -14.39 -3.85 9.95
CA ILE A 73 -15.05 -2.68 9.35
C ILE A 73 -16.50 -3.05 9.05
N GLN A 74 -17.44 -2.19 9.43
CA GLN A 74 -18.87 -2.40 9.14
C GLN A 74 -19.15 -2.07 7.68
N GLU A 75 -20.15 -2.71 7.07
CA GLU A 75 -20.47 -2.53 5.65
C GLU A 75 -20.74 -1.06 5.26
N GLU A 76 -21.46 -0.32 6.12
CA GLU A 76 -21.72 1.12 5.92
C GLU A 76 -20.41 1.94 5.92
N SER A 77 -19.55 1.71 6.91
CA SER A 77 -18.22 2.32 7.03
C SER A 77 -17.33 1.96 5.84
N GLU A 78 -17.39 0.72 5.36
CA GLU A 78 -16.66 0.27 4.17
C GLU A 78 -17.10 1.02 2.92
N ALA A 79 -18.41 1.15 2.71
CA ALA A 79 -18.99 1.87 1.59
C ALA A 79 -18.59 3.35 1.59
N GLU A 80 -18.64 3.99 2.76
CA GLU A 80 -18.23 5.40 2.93
C GLU A 80 -16.74 5.60 2.65
N LEU A 81 -15.87 4.74 3.19
CA LEU A 81 -14.44 4.78 2.94
C LEU A 81 -14.13 4.60 1.46
N CYS A 82 -14.74 3.59 0.82
CA CYS A 82 -14.57 3.34 -0.61
C CYS A 82 -14.98 4.55 -1.44
N ALA A 83 -16.13 5.16 -1.14
CA ALA A 83 -16.61 6.35 -1.82
C ALA A 83 -15.64 7.53 -1.63
N PHE A 84 -15.17 7.75 -0.40
CA PHE A 84 -14.21 8.80 -0.08
C PHE A 84 -12.90 8.63 -0.86
N PHE A 85 -12.27 7.45 -0.79
CA PHE A 85 -10.98 7.21 -1.45
C PHE A 85 -11.09 7.36 -2.96
N LYS A 86 -12.14 6.78 -3.58
CA LYS A 86 -12.36 6.91 -5.03
C LYS A 86 -12.69 8.33 -5.46
N ASN A 87 -13.38 9.11 -4.63
CA ASN A 87 -13.64 10.51 -4.92
C ASN A 87 -12.34 11.35 -4.93
N LYS A 88 -11.41 11.05 -4.01
CA LYS A 88 -10.14 11.77 -3.90
C LYS A 88 -9.10 11.32 -4.92
N ASN A 89 -9.01 10.02 -5.17
CA ASN A 89 -8.14 9.44 -6.18
C ASN A 89 -8.92 8.35 -6.95
N PRO A 90 -9.49 8.67 -8.12
CA PRO A 90 -10.24 7.70 -8.93
C PRO A 90 -9.44 6.47 -9.36
N ASN A 91 -8.10 6.56 -9.33
CA ASN A 91 -7.18 5.47 -9.71
C ASN A 91 -6.70 4.65 -8.50
N ILE A 92 -7.15 4.98 -7.29
CA ILE A 92 -6.77 4.22 -6.09
C ILE A 92 -7.24 2.77 -6.19
N ARG A 93 -6.36 1.85 -5.84
CA ARG A 93 -6.70 0.43 -5.73
C ARG A 93 -7.18 0.16 -4.32
N ILE A 94 -8.37 -0.43 -4.21
CA ILE A 94 -8.96 -0.80 -2.92
C ILE A 94 -9.10 -2.32 -2.91
N VAL A 95 -8.55 -2.97 -1.90
CA VAL A 95 -8.54 -4.43 -1.76
C VAL A 95 -9.05 -4.78 -0.36
N GLN A 96 -9.96 -5.74 -0.29
CA GLN A 96 -10.41 -6.29 0.99
C GLN A 96 -9.47 -7.43 1.41
N HIS A 97 -9.00 -7.40 2.65
CA HIS A 97 -8.11 -8.39 3.24
C HIS A 97 -8.68 -8.90 4.57
N TYR A 98 -9.27 -10.09 4.55
CA TYR A 98 -9.92 -10.70 5.73
C TYR A 98 -9.11 -11.84 6.37
N GLY A 99 -7.84 -12.01 6.02
CA GLY A 99 -6.94 -13.01 6.62
C GLY A 99 -6.20 -13.86 5.59
N GLY A 100 -5.96 -15.14 5.87
CA GLY A 100 -5.32 -16.08 4.93
C GLY A 100 -3.79 -16.15 4.95
N GLY A 101 -3.14 -15.50 5.90
CA GLY A 101 -1.69 -15.56 6.12
C GLY A 101 -0.86 -14.65 5.19
N SER A 102 0.45 -14.64 5.38
CA SER A 102 1.37 -13.70 4.70
C SER A 102 1.44 -13.88 3.18
N GLY A 103 1.29 -15.11 2.70
CA GLY A 103 1.30 -15.42 1.26
C GLY A 103 0.10 -14.83 0.52
N LEU A 104 -1.08 -14.80 1.16
CA LEU A 104 -2.29 -14.24 0.57
C LEU A 104 -2.19 -12.71 0.48
N LEU A 105 -1.82 -12.05 1.58
CA LEU A 105 -1.62 -10.60 1.64
C LEU A 105 -0.67 -10.11 0.53
N LYS A 106 0.47 -10.78 0.36
CA LYS A 106 1.46 -10.42 -0.68
C LYS A 106 0.86 -10.57 -2.08
N SER A 107 0.16 -11.66 -2.34
CA SER A 107 -0.46 -11.92 -3.64
C SER A 107 -1.52 -10.88 -3.97
N GLU A 108 -2.37 -10.53 -3.01
CA GLU A 108 -3.41 -9.50 -3.15
C GLU A 108 -2.84 -8.13 -3.52
N ILE A 109 -1.77 -7.71 -2.83
CA ILE A 109 -1.06 -6.45 -3.12
C ILE A 109 -0.47 -6.49 -4.53
N LEU A 110 0.24 -7.56 -4.89
CA LEU A 110 0.89 -7.68 -6.20
C LEU A 110 -0.13 -7.72 -7.35
N LEU A 111 -1.24 -8.43 -7.17
CA LEU A 111 -2.35 -8.46 -8.11
C LEU A 111 -2.94 -7.07 -8.30
N ALA A 112 -3.16 -6.33 -7.21
CA ALA A 112 -3.64 -4.96 -7.28
C ALA A 112 -2.67 -4.08 -8.08
N LEU A 113 -1.36 -4.19 -7.84
CA LEU A 113 -0.34 -3.43 -8.59
C LEU A 113 -0.23 -3.82 -10.08
N GLY A 114 -0.84 -4.93 -10.50
CA GLY A 114 -0.68 -5.45 -11.87
C GLY A 114 0.64 -6.19 -12.09
N ASN A 115 1.34 -6.56 -11.01
CA ASN A 115 2.61 -7.29 -11.07
C ASN A 115 2.38 -8.80 -11.05
N THR A 116 1.57 -9.31 -11.98
CA THR A 116 1.45 -10.74 -12.26
C THR A 116 2.63 -11.16 -13.14
N LYS A 117 3.67 -11.73 -12.53
CA LYS A 117 4.67 -12.51 -13.28
C LYS A 117 4.13 -13.89 -13.59
#